data_AF-A0A5N6KFI3-F1
#
_entry.id   AF-A0A5N6KFI3-F1
#
_cell.length_a   1.000
_cell.length_b   1.000
_cell.length_c   1.000
_cell.angle_alpha   90.00
_cell.angle_beta   90.00
_cell.angle_gamma   90.00
#
_symmetry.space_group_name_H-M   'P 1'
#
loop_
_entity.id
_entity.type
_entity.pdbx_description
1 polymer ?
#
loop_
_entity_poly.entity_id
_entity_poly.type
_entity_poly.pdbx_seq_one_letter_code
_entity_poly.pdbx_strand_id
1 'polypeptide(L)'
;MRRTLARGILTAATRHTSSIIRPRVAFSMPSSSETSKIATRRLHATAQHLKPAAALAFNADNYPTTHEKIQDVQDTPYFIDNKFLKSESTQFIDLHDPATNNLVTRVPQSTDAELKAAVDSAVKAFPGWKNTSIMARQQIIFKFTQLVRENWDRLAASITLEQGKTFADAKGDVLRGLQVAETACAIPQQMMGEVLEVAKDMETRSYREPLGVVAAICPFSEYLSLFRLESR
;
A
#
# COMPACT_ATOMS: atom_id res chain seq x y z
N MET A 1 11.80 14.04 9.66
CA MET A 1 12.07 15.44 9.24
C MET A 1 10.76 16.23 9.25
N ARG A 2 10.45 16.96 10.32
CA ARG A 2 9.18 17.70 10.48
C ARG A 2 9.26 19.02 9.71
N ARG A 3 8.39 19.23 8.72
CA ARG A 3 8.19 20.55 8.10
C ARG A 3 6.91 21.17 8.66
N THR A 4 7.07 22.14 9.54
CA THR A 4 6.01 23.01 10.05
C THR A 4 5.80 24.14 9.04
N LEU A 5 4.62 24.20 8.42
CA LEU A 5 4.20 25.35 7.62
C LEU A 5 3.14 26.11 8.41
N ALA A 6 3.52 27.24 9.00
CA ALA A 6 2.61 28.19 9.61
C ALA A 6 2.08 29.14 8.53
N ARG A 7 0.75 29.20 8.36
CA ARG A 7 0.10 30.17 7.47
C ARG A 7 -0.85 31.01 8.32
N GLY A 8 -0.39 32.19 8.73
CA GLY A 8 -1.20 33.15 9.48
C GLY A 8 -2.16 33.90 8.55
N ILE A 9 -3.44 33.95 8.92
CA ILE A 9 -4.41 34.88 8.34
C ILE A 9 -4.87 35.80 9.47
N LEU A 10 -4.45 37.06 9.42
CA LEU A 10 -4.95 38.15 10.25
C LEU A 10 -6.22 38.71 9.61
N THR A 11 -7.32 38.75 10.34
CA THR A 11 -8.46 39.60 9.99
C THR A 11 -8.95 40.37 11.21
N ALA A 12 -8.77 41.70 11.16
CA ALA A 12 -9.22 42.65 12.14
C ALA A 12 -10.75 42.81 12.10
N ALA A 13 -11.38 42.87 13.28
CA ALA A 13 -12.79 43.13 13.45
C ALA A 13 -13.06 44.63 13.58
N THR A 14 -14.04 45.16 12.83
CA THR A 14 -14.62 46.48 13.06
C THR A 14 -16.14 46.33 13.05
N ARG A 15 -16.78 46.66 14.19
CA ARG A 15 -18.23 46.55 14.40
C ARG A 15 -18.93 47.79 13.82
N HIS A 16 -19.90 47.59 12.95
CA HIS A 16 -20.98 48.56 12.70
C HIS A 16 -22.32 47.83 12.64
N THR A 17 -23.26 48.33 13.42
CA THR A 17 -24.65 47.88 13.54
C THR A 17 -25.50 48.47 12.41
N SER A 18 -26.12 47.63 11.60
CA SER A 18 -27.28 48.02 10.77
C SER A 18 -28.11 46.78 10.41
N SER A 19 -29.37 46.77 10.83
CA SER A 19 -30.37 45.75 10.53
C SER A 19 -30.78 45.81 9.05
N ILE A 20 -30.49 44.77 8.28
CA ILE A 20 -31.00 44.58 6.93
C ILE A 20 -31.52 43.13 6.80
N ILE A 21 -32.82 43.01 6.55
CA ILE A 21 -33.53 41.76 6.28
C ILE A 21 -33.03 41.22 4.92
N ARG A 22 -32.46 40.00 4.90
CA ARG A 22 -32.04 39.30 3.67
C ARG A 22 -32.98 38.13 3.35
N PRO A 23 -33.30 37.86 2.07
CA PRO A 23 -34.07 36.69 1.68
C PRO A 23 -33.19 35.43 1.82
N ARG A 24 -33.80 34.38 2.38
CA ARG A 24 -33.15 33.09 2.67
C ARG A 24 -33.01 32.29 1.37
N VAL A 25 -31.85 32.36 0.72
CA VAL A 25 -31.50 31.41 -0.36
C VAL A 25 -30.98 30.14 0.31
N ALA A 26 -31.75 29.07 0.24
CA ALA A 26 -31.37 27.76 0.75
C ALA A 26 -30.27 27.16 -0.15
N PHE A 27 -29.03 27.18 0.32
CA PHE A 27 -27.99 26.31 -0.23
C PHE A 27 -28.23 24.89 0.28
N SER A 28 -28.75 24.04 -0.61
CA SER A 28 -28.78 22.59 -0.42
C SER A 28 -27.36 22.06 -0.35
N MET A 29 -26.96 21.51 0.79
CA MET A 29 -25.75 20.71 0.89
C MET A 29 -26.01 19.35 0.24
N PRO A 30 -25.17 18.88 -0.70
CA PRO A 30 -25.28 17.52 -1.18
C PRO A 30 -25.06 16.57 0.00
N SER A 31 -25.99 15.65 0.19
CA SER A 31 -25.98 14.70 1.30
C SER A 31 -24.64 13.96 1.36
N SER A 32 -24.10 13.78 2.56
CA SER A 32 -22.88 13.00 2.86
C SER A 32 -22.91 11.56 2.31
N SER A 33 -24.08 11.08 1.84
CA SER A 33 -24.24 9.79 1.19
C SER A 33 -23.69 9.74 -0.24
N GLU A 34 -23.69 10.84 -0.99
CA GLU A 34 -23.28 10.84 -2.41
C GLU A 34 -21.76 10.80 -2.59
N THR A 35 -21.02 11.55 -1.78
CA THR A 35 -19.55 11.54 -1.81
C THR A 35 -18.98 10.18 -1.41
N SER A 36 -19.62 9.51 -0.44
CA SER A 36 -19.30 8.14 -0.02
C SER A 36 -19.60 7.12 -1.13
N LYS A 37 -20.73 7.25 -1.84
CA LYS A 37 -21.11 6.41 -2.99
C LYS A 37 -20.17 6.58 -4.18
N ILE A 38 -19.67 7.80 -4.44
CA ILE A 38 -18.72 8.07 -5.53
C ILE A 38 -17.33 7.48 -5.20
N ALA A 39 -16.87 7.60 -3.95
CA ALA A 39 -15.60 7.01 -3.51
C ALA A 39 -15.64 5.47 -3.54
N THR A 40 -16.73 4.85 -3.07
CA THR A 40 -16.92 3.39 -3.15
C THR A 40 -17.03 2.89 -4.59
N ARG A 41 -17.72 3.60 -5.50
CA ARG A 41 -17.73 3.27 -6.94
C ARG A 41 -16.33 3.27 -7.57
N ARG A 42 -15.48 4.23 -7.20
CA ARG A 42 -14.11 4.32 -7.76
C ARG A 42 -13.21 3.16 -7.28
N LEU A 43 -13.32 2.78 -6.01
CA LEU A 43 -12.61 1.60 -5.48
C LEU A 43 -13.07 0.30 -6.15
N HIS A 44 -14.38 0.16 -6.35
CA HIS A 44 -14.96 -1.00 -7.01
C HIS A 44 -14.53 -1.09 -8.48
N ALA A 45 -14.44 0.05 -9.18
CA ALA A 45 -13.95 0.13 -10.56
C ALA A 45 -12.45 -0.24 -10.67
N THR A 46 -11.61 0.18 -9.71
CA THR A 46 -10.19 -0.23 -9.68
C THR A 46 -10.00 -1.72 -9.38
N ALA A 47 -10.87 -2.32 -8.55
CA ALA A 47 -10.80 -3.75 -8.21
C ALA A 47 -11.34 -4.66 -9.33
N GLN A 48 -12.35 -4.21 -10.08
CA GLN A 48 -12.97 -4.98 -11.18
C GLN A 48 -12.04 -5.27 -12.37
N HIS A 49 -10.89 -4.61 -12.46
CA HIS A 49 -9.90 -4.83 -13.52
C HIS A 49 -8.75 -5.76 -13.13
N LEU A 50 -8.70 -6.25 -11.89
CA LEU A 50 -7.74 -7.27 -11.48
C LEU A 50 -8.22 -8.63 -11.98
N LYS A 51 -7.94 -8.95 -13.25
CA LYS A 51 -8.00 -10.34 -13.72
C LYS A 51 -7.04 -11.17 -12.83
N PRO A 52 -7.41 -12.41 -12.42
CA PRO A 52 -6.46 -13.29 -11.75
C PRO A 52 -5.21 -13.36 -12.61
N ALA A 53 -4.06 -13.16 -11.98
CA ALA A 53 -2.80 -12.99 -12.65
C ALA A 53 -2.41 -14.27 -13.39
N ALA A 54 -2.87 -14.43 -14.63
CA ALA A 54 -2.48 -15.51 -15.55
C ALA A 54 -0.96 -15.51 -15.87
N ALA A 55 -0.20 -14.57 -15.29
CA ALA A 55 1.24 -14.44 -15.42
C ALA A 55 2.03 -15.14 -14.30
N LEU A 56 1.38 -15.58 -13.21
CA LEU A 56 2.05 -16.32 -12.14
C LEU A 56 1.86 -17.82 -12.34
N ALA A 57 2.94 -18.59 -12.14
CA ALA A 57 2.92 -20.05 -12.25
C ALA A 57 2.03 -20.73 -11.18
N PHE A 58 1.76 -20.04 -10.06
CA PHE A 58 1.01 -20.58 -8.92
C PHE A 58 -0.21 -19.75 -8.60
N ASN A 59 -1.31 -20.43 -8.25
CA ASN A 59 -2.60 -19.84 -7.89
C ASN A 59 -2.96 -20.17 -6.44
N ALA A 60 -4.04 -19.59 -5.92
CA ALA A 60 -4.54 -19.85 -4.57
C ALA A 60 -4.72 -21.36 -4.28
N ASP A 61 -5.17 -22.12 -5.28
CA ASP A 61 -5.52 -23.54 -5.13
C ASP A 61 -4.41 -24.51 -5.56
N ASN A 62 -3.36 -24.02 -6.24
CA ASN A 62 -2.27 -24.86 -6.74
C ASN A 62 -0.92 -24.16 -6.55
N TYR A 63 -0.16 -24.64 -5.57
CA TYR A 63 1.16 -24.17 -5.21
C TYR A 63 2.02 -25.34 -4.70
N PRO A 64 3.35 -25.29 -4.88
CA PRO A 64 4.22 -26.40 -4.55
C PRO A 64 4.31 -26.53 -3.02
N THR A 65 3.93 -27.69 -2.50
CA THR A 65 4.10 -28.06 -1.10
C THR A 65 5.21 -29.09 -0.88
N THR A 66 5.80 -29.55 -1.98
CA THR A 66 6.89 -30.53 -2.03
C THR A 66 8.10 -29.95 -2.75
N HIS A 67 9.27 -30.55 -2.52
CA HIS A 67 10.54 -30.17 -3.15
C HIS A 67 10.77 -30.88 -4.50
N GLU A 68 9.69 -31.25 -5.19
CA GLU A 68 9.78 -31.89 -6.49
C GLU A 68 10.29 -30.90 -7.55
N LYS A 69 11.00 -31.43 -8.55
CA LYS A 69 11.54 -30.60 -9.62
C LYS A 69 10.42 -30.00 -10.46
N ILE A 70 10.39 -28.68 -10.56
CA ILE A 70 9.46 -27.94 -11.44
C ILE A 70 9.87 -28.19 -12.90
N GLN A 71 8.94 -28.73 -13.70
CA GLN A 71 9.23 -29.11 -15.10
C GLN A 71 9.26 -27.90 -16.04
N ASP A 72 8.32 -26.96 -15.87
CA ASP A 72 8.22 -25.75 -16.69
C ASP A 72 8.51 -24.53 -15.81
N VAL A 73 9.79 -24.18 -15.72
CA VAL A 73 10.26 -23.05 -14.91
C VAL A 73 9.92 -21.75 -15.63
N GLN A 74 9.05 -20.95 -15.01
CA GLN A 74 8.67 -19.63 -15.50
C GLN A 74 9.50 -18.54 -14.82
N ASP A 75 9.90 -17.53 -15.60
CA ASP A 75 10.63 -16.37 -15.08
C ASP A 75 9.73 -15.48 -14.23
N THR A 76 10.29 -14.92 -13.15
CA THR A 76 9.54 -14.07 -12.23
C THR A 76 9.17 -12.75 -12.92
N PRO A 77 7.87 -12.44 -13.10
CA PRO A 77 7.45 -11.15 -13.63
C PRO A 77 7.60 -10.06 -12.56
N TYR A 78 7.85 -8.82 -13.00
CA TYR A 78 7.77 -7.66 -12.11
C TYR A 78 6.37 -7.06 -12.16
N PHE A 79 6.00 -6.27 -11.14
CA PHE A 79 4.64 -5.72 -10.99
C PHE A 79 4.64 -4.19 -11.03
N ILE A 80 3.93 -3.61 -12.00
CA ILE A 80 3.78 -2.16 -12.20
C ILE A 80 2.39 -1.87 -12.77
N ASP A 81 1.80 -0.70 -12.46
CA ASP A 81 0.50 -0.28 -13.00
C ASP A 81 -0.62 -1.33 -12.84
N ASN A 82 -0.62 -2.03 -11.70
CA ASN A 82 -1.53 -3.13 -11.38
C ASN A 82 -1.46 -4.34 -12.32
N LYS A 83 -0.29 -4.58 -12.96
CA LYS A 83 -0.08 -5.68 -13.90
C LYS A 83 1.26 -6.36 -13.66
N PHE A 84 1.30 -7.67 -13.92
CA PHE A 84 2.53 -8.43 -14.04
C PHE A 84 3.08 -8.30 -15.46
N LEU A 85 4.34 -7.89 -15.58
CA LEU A 85 5.05 -7.71 -16.84
C LEU A 85 6.31 -8.57 -16.87
N LYS A 86 6.66 -9.07 -18.05
CA LYS A 86 7.95 -9.72 -18.29
C LYS A 86 9.04 -8.65 -18.42
N SER A 87 10.20 -8.90 -17.83
CA SER A 87 11.33 -7.99 -17.94
C SER A 87 11.98 -8.07 -19.32
N GLU A 88 12.51 -6.95 -19.79
CA GLU A 88 13.37 -6.86 -20.98
C GLU A 88 14.85 -7.10 -20.65
N SER A 89 15.17 -7.42 -19.38
CA SER A 89 16.52 -7.71 -18.95
C SER A 89 17.09 -8.93 -19.67
N THR A 90 18.39 -8.86 -19.97
CA THR A 90 19.16 -9.99 -20.49
C THR A 90 19.88 -10.76 -19.38
N GLN A 91 19.93 -10.21 -18.16
CA GLN A 91 20.59 -10.80 -17.01
C GLN A 91 19.57 -11.30 -16.01
N PHE A 92 19.72 -12.55 -15.60
CA PHE A 92 18.83 -13.22 -14.67
C PHE A 92 19.63 -13.85 -13.53
N ILE A 93 19.02 -13.87 -12.36
CA ILE A 93 19.53 -14.52 -11.16
C ILE A 93 18.70 -15.80 -10.98
N ASP A 94 19.36 -16.93 -11.01
CA ASP A 94 18.73 -18.23 -10.80
C ASP A 94 18.38 -18.41 -9.32
N LEU A 95 17.13 -18.74 -9.04
CA LEU A 95 16.66 -19.04 -7.69
C LEU A 95 16.51 -20.56 -7.53
N HIS A 96 17.33 -21.13 -6.65
CA HIS A 96 17.37 -22.55 -6.37
C HIS A 96 16.71 -22.87 -5.04
N ASP A 97 16.04 -24.01 -4.97
CA ASP A 97 15.59 -24.59 -3.70
C ASP A 97 16.80 -25.03 -2.87
N PRO A 98 17.04 -24.48 -1.67
CA PRO A 98 18.19 -24.84 -0.84
C PRO A 98 18.24 -26.32 -0.43
N ALA A 99 17.09 -27.01 -0.38
CA ALA A 99 17.03 -28.41 0.05
C ALA A 99 17.44 -29.40 -1.05
N THR A 100 17.18 -29.06 -2.31
CA THR A 100 17.37 -29.98 -3.46
C THR A 100 18.27 -29.45 -4.55
N ASN A 101 18.63 -28.17 -4.49
CA ASN A 101 19.32 -27.41 -5.53
C ASN A 101 18.57 -27.36 -6.88
N ASN A 102 17.29 -27.73 -6.90
CA ASN A 102 16.45 -27.63 -8.10
C ASN A 102 16.18 -26.15 -8.42
N LEU A 103 16.20 -25.81 -9.71
CA LEU A 103 15.84 -24.47 -10.17
C LEU A 103 14.34 -24.26 -9.97
N VAL A 104 13.98 -23.19 -9.25
CA VAL A 104 12.59 -22.81 -8.96
C VAL A 104 12.08 -21.79 -9.96
N THR A 105 12.82 -20.70 -10.12
CA THR A 105 12.51 -19.57 -11.02
C THR A 105 13.78 -18.79 -11.31
N ARG A 106 13.69 -17.82 -12.22
CA ARG A 106 14.75 -16.86 -12.49
C ARG A 106 14.22 -15.45 -12.28
N VAL A 107 14.93 -14.68 -11.47
CA VAL A 107 14.58 -13.28 -11.17
C VAL A 107 15.36 -12.37 -12.10
N PRO A 108 14.71 -11.52 -12.91
CA PRO A 108 15.41 -10.60 -13.79
C PRO A 108 16.16 -9.56 -12.97
N GLN A 109 17.39 -9.23 -13.39
CA GLN A 109 18.07 -8.04 -12.90
C GLN A 109 17.47 -6.83 -13.62
N SER A 110 16.53 -6.16 -12.95
CA SER A 110 15.75 -5.07 -13.56
C SER A 110 16.65 -3.97 -14.13
N THR A 111 16.25 -3.45 -15.30
CA THR A 111 16.99 -2.40 -15.99
C THR A 111 16.69 -1.02 -15.41
N ASP A 112 17.56 -0.04 -15.65
CA ASP A 112 17.32 1.36 -15.28
C ASP A 112 16.03 1.92 -15.88
N ALA A 113 15.65 1.45 -17.08
CA ALA A 113 14.42 1.85 -17.76
C ALA A 113 13.18 1.33 -17.02
N GLU A 114 13.19 0.08 -16.55
CA GLU A 114 12.10 -0.51 -15.77
C GLU A 114 11.98 0.16 -14.40
N LEU A 115 13.11 0.47 -13.74
CA LEU A 115 13.12 1.23 -12.48
C LEU A 115 12.52 2.62 -12.68
N LYS A 116 12.93 3.33 -13.74
CA LYS A 116 12.36 4.65 -14.07
C LYS A 116 10.87 4.56 -14.34
N ALA A 117 10.42 3.55 -15.08
CA ALA A 117 9.00 3.31 -15.33
C ALA A 117 8.23 3.10 -14.02
N ALA A 118 8.76 2.30 -13.08
CA ALA A 118 8.15 2.06 -11.78
C ALA A 118 8.01 3.35 -10.96
N VAL A 119 9.03 4.21 -10.98
CA VAL A 119 8.97 5.53 -10.34
C VAL A 119 7.93 6.43 -11.01
N ASP A 120 7.92 6.50 -12.34
CA ASP A 120 6.97 7.33 -13.10
C ASP A 120 5.51 6.88 -12.87
N SER A 121 5.27 5.57 -12.80
CA SER A 121 3.98 4.99 -12.41
C SER A 121 3.56 5.43 -10.99
N ALA A 122 4.47 5.33 -10.02
CA ALA A 122 4.19 5.74 -8.64
C ALA A 122 3.92 7.26 -8.52
N VAL A 123 4.68 8.10 -9.24
CA VAL A 123 4.48 9.54 -9.33
C VAL A 123 3.10 9.86 -9.90
N LYS A 124 2.69 9.16 -10.96
CA LYS A 124 1.38 9.32 -11.59
C LYS A 124 0.23 8.90 -10.66
N ALA A 125 0.40 7.84 -9.88
CA ALA A 125 -0.60 7.35 -8.96
C ALA A 125 -0.77 8.24 -7.71
N PHE A 126 0.30 8.91 -7.27
CA PHE A 126 0.35 9.63 -6.00
C PHE A 126 -0.74 10.70 -5.81
N PRO A 127 -1.06 11.59 -6.77
CA PRO A 127 -2.10 12.59 -6.60
C PRO A 127 -3.50 11.97 -6.34
N GLY A 128 -3.83 10.89 -7.03
CA GLY A 128 -5.09 10.16 -6.82
C GLY A 128 -5.13 9.50 -5.44
N TRP A 129 -4.02 8.87 -5.05
CA TRP A 129 -3.90 8.18 -3.76
C TRP A 129 -3.89 9.13 -2.55
N LYS A 130 -3.18 10.26 -2.64
CA LYS A 130 -3.14 11.31 -1.59
C LYS A 130 -4.55 11.82 -1.28
N ASN A 131 -5.38 12.00 -2.31
CA ASN A 131 -6.75 12.51 -2.20
C ASN A 131 -7.78 11.44 -1.81
N THR A 132 -7.38 10.17 -1.70
CA THR A 132 -8.24 9.09 -1.22
C THR A 132 -8.48 9.26 0.28
N SER A 133 -9.74 9.12 0.72
CA SER A 133 -10.08 9.30 2.13
C SER A 133 -9.40 8.26 3.02
N ILE A 134 -9.14 8.62 4.28
CA ILE A 134 -8.48 7.71 5.25
C ILE A 134 -9.29 6.41 5.41
N MET A 135 -10.63 6.50 5.45
CA MET A 135 -11.51 5.34 5.54
C MET A 135 -11.39 4.42 4.32
N ALA A 136 -11.32 4.99 3.11
CA ALA A 136 -11.13 4.21 1.88
C ALA A 136 -9.78 3.47 1.88
N ARG A 137 -8.70 4.14 2.31
CA ARG A 137 -7.38 3.49 2.45
C ARG A 137 -7.42 2.36 3.48
N GLN A 138 -8.12 2.57 4.60
CA GLN A 138 -8.28 1.54 5.63
C GLN A 138 -8.98 0.28 5.09
N GLN A 139 -10.05 0.43 4.29
CA GLN A 139 -10.76 -0.71 3.68
C GLN A 139 -9.86 -1.53 2.75
N ILE A 140 -8.96 -0.88 2.02
CA ILE A 140 -7.98 -1.57 1.17
C ILE A 140 -7.03 -2.41 2.02
N ILE A 141 -6.52 -1.87 3.14
CA ILE A 141 -5.63 -2.60 4.05
C ILE A 141 -6.39 -3.76 4.70
N PHE A 142 -7.65 -3.58 5.11
CA PHE A 142 -8.46 -4.69 5.62
C PHE A 142 -8.59 -5.81 4.59
N LYS A 143 -8.91 -5.50 3.33
CA LYS A 143 -8.98 -6.51 2.28
C LYS A 143 -7.62 -7.19 2.05
N PHE A 144 -6.52 -6.45 2.12
CA PHE A 144 -5.18 -7.01 2.05
C PHE A 144 -4.92 -8.01 3.18
N THR A 145 -5.21 -7.66 4.44
CA THR A 145 -5.05 -8.60 5.58
C THR A 145 -5.93 -9.85 5.42
N GLN A 146 -7.13 -9.70 4.87
CA GLN A 146 -8.00 -10.84 4.57
C GLN A 146 -7.36 -11.76 3.51
N LEU A 147 -6.88 -11.19 2.40
CA LEU A 147 -6.24 -11.95 1.32
C LEU A 147 -4.98 -12.69 1.80
N VAL A 148 -4.19 -12.08 2.67
CA VAL A 148 -3.02 -12.73 3.29
C VAL A 148 -3.44 -13.94 4.13
N ARG A 149 -4.51 -13.83 4.93
CA ARG A 149 -5.03 -14.96 5.71
C ARG A 149 -5.59 -16.07 4.82
N GLU A 150 -6.31 -15.71 3.76
CA GLU A 150 -6.85 -16.67 2.78
C GLU A 150 -5.73 -17.42 2.03
N ASN A 151 -4.56 -16.82 1.87
CA ASN A 151 -3.41 -17.38 1.15
C ASN A 151 -2.26 -17.79 2.08
N TRP A 152 -2.51 -17.97 3.38
CA TRP A 152 -1.46 -18.13 4.39
C TRP A 152 -0.52 -19.31 4.08
N ASP A 153 -1.09 -20.48 3.85
CA ASP A 153 -0.32 -21.70 3.55
C ASP A 153 0.46 -21.57 2.23
N ARG A 154 -0.12 -20.90 1.23
CA ARG A 154 0.54 -20.62 -0.04
C ARG A 154 1.76 -19.71 0.13
N LEU A 155 1.63 -18.65 0.93
CA LEU A 155 2.74 -17.73 1.21
C LEU A 155 3.85 -18.43 2.00
N ALA A 156 3.49 -19.27 2.98
CA ALA A 156 4.45 -20.06 3.74
C ALA A 156 5.18 -21.09 2.86
N ALA A 157 4.48 -21.70 1.89
CA ALA A 157 5.08 -22.63 0.94
C ALA A 157 6.10 -21.93 0.02
N SER A 158 5.78 -20.74 -0.50
CA SER A 158 6.74 -19.94 -1.29
C SER A 158 8.00 -19.62 -0.47
N ILE A 159 7.84 -19.16 0.78
CA ILE A 159 8.98 -18.87 1.67
C ILE A 159 9.81 -20.14 1.93
N THR A 160 9.16 -21.27 2.16
CA THR A 160 9.84 -22.56 2.40
C THR A 160 10.69 -22.96 1.20
N LEU A 161 10.14 -22.85 0.00
CA LEU A 161 10.78 -23.24 -1.24
C LEU A 161 11.95 -22.30 -1.62
N GLU A 162 11.80 -20.99 -1.36
CA GLU A 162 12.81 -19.99 -1.71
C GLU A 162 13.93 -19.87 -0.67
N GLN A 163 13.64 -20.10 0.61
CA GLN A 163 14.57 -19.84 1.73
C GLN A 163 15.04 -21.10 2.46
N GLY A 164 14.40 -22.26 2.22
CA GLY A 164 14.73 -23.50 2.90
C GLY A 164 14.37 -23.52 4.39
N LYS A 165 13.54 -22.58 4.88
CA LYS A 165 13.01 -22.60 6.26
C LYS A 165 12.00 -23.73 6.42
N THR A 166 11.76 -24.18 7.65
CA THR A 166 10.66 -25.12 7.90
C THR A 166 9.32 -24.44 7.61
N PHE A 167 8.32 -25.19 7.16
CA PHE A 167 6.99 -24.65 6.89
C PHE A 167 6.34 -23.99 8.13
N ALA A 168 6.63 -24.52 9.33
CA ALA A 168 6.18 -23.93 10.58
C ALA A 168 6.82 -22.55 10.85
N ASP A 169 8.12 -22.41 10.60
CA ASP A 169 8.82 -21.13 10.73
C ASP A 169 8.33 -20.13 9.67
N ALA A 170 8.14 -20.60 8.43
CA ALA A 170 7.59 -19.79 7.33
C ALA A 170 6.17 -19.26 7.66
N LYS A 171 5.32 -20.07 8.33
CA LYS A 171 4.04 -19.58 8.85
C LYS A 171 4.20 -18.47 9.89
N GLY A 172 5.22 -18.57 10.74
CA GLY A 172 5.59 -17.53 11.68
C GLY A 172 6.00 -16.23 10.98
N ASP A 173 6.76 -16.32 9.88
CA ASP A 173 7.13 -15.15 9.05
C ASP A 173 5.89 -14.48 8.45
N VAL A 174 4.94 -15.28 7.91
CA VAL A 174 3.69 -14.76 7.37
C VAL A 174 2.86 -14.06 8.44
N LEU A 175 2.76 -14.66 9.63
CA LEU A 175 2.05 -14.07 10.77
C LEU A 175 2.64 -12.72 11.16
N ARG A 176 3.98 -12.63 11.24
CA ARG A 176 4.65 -11.37 11.60
C ARG A 176 4.35 -10.28 10.59
N GLY A 177 4.41 -10.56 9.29
CA GLY A 177 4.03 -9.58 8.26
C GLY A 177 2.55 -9.18 8.33
N LEU A 178 1.66 -10.15 8.60
CA LEU A 178 0.23 -9.90 8.80
C LEU A 178 -0.02 -8.94 9.98
N GLN A 179 0.65 -9.14 11.12
CA GLN A 179 0.50 -8.28 12.30
C GLN A 179 0.86 -6.82 12.02
N VAL A 180 1.86 -6.59 11.17
CA VAL A 180 2.20 -5.21 10.81
C VAL A 180 1.17 -4.60 9.85
N ALA A 181 0.65 -5.39 8.91
CA ALA A 181 -0.46 -4.96 8.06
C ALA A 181 -1.72 -4.65 8.88
N GLU A 182 -2.02 -5.45 9.91
CA GLU A 182 -3.10 -5.20 10.87
C GLU A 182 -2.86 -3.90 11.67
N THR A 183 -1.62 -3.63 12.06
CA THR A 183 -1.26 -2.37 12.73
C THR A 183 -1.54 -1.17 11.82
N ALA A 184 -1.30 -1.29 10.51
CA ALA A 184 -1.61 -0.24 9.54
C ALA A 184 -3.13 0.01 9.40
N CYS A 185 -4.00 -0.93 9.76
CA CYS A 185 -5.45 -0.69 9.83
C CYS A 185 -5.82 0.37 10.88
N ALA A 186 -4.94 0.67 11.84
CA ALA A 186 -5.10 1.77 12.79
C ALA A 186 -4.78 3.17 12.19
N ILE A 187 -4.64 3.28 10.86
CA ILE A 187 -4.35 4.54 10.15
C ILE A 187 -5.20 5.76 10.59
N PRO A 188 -6.50 5.66 10.95
CA PRO A 188 -7.24 6.84 11.38
C PRO A 188 -6.68 7.46 12.66
N GLN A 189 -6.27 6.63 13.61
CA GLN A 189 -5.63 7.06 14.86
C GLN A 189 -4.21 7.57 14.58
N GLN A 190 -3.47 6.88 13.70
CA GLN A 190 -2.12 7.29 13.32
C GLN A 190 -2.05 8.58 12.50
N MET A 191 -3.16 9.04 11.91
CA MET A 191 -3.22 10.26 11.10
C MET A 191 -3.72 11.49 11.86
N MET A 192 -4.10 11.33 13.15
CA MET A 192 -4.57 12.46 13.95
C MET A 192 -3.50 13.55 14.06
N GLY A 193 -3.93 14.78 13.81
CA GLY A 193 -3.17 15.99 14.09
C GLY A 193 -3.40 16.47 15.53
N GLU A 194 -2.78 17.59 15.86
CA GLU A 194 -2.92 18.24 17.16
C GLU A 194 -3.39 19.67 16.94
N VAL A 195 -4.19 20.18 17.88
CA VAL A 195 -4.61 21.58 17.96
C VAL A 195 -4.27 22.07 19.35
N LEU A 196 -3.51 23.16 19.42
CA LEU A 196 -3.06 23.77 20.67
C LEU A 196 -3.42 25.25 20.67
N GLU A 197 -4.18 25.69 21.67
CA GLU A 197 -4.39 27.11 21.93
C GLU A 197 -3.13 27.68 22.61
N VAL A 198 -2.45 28.60 21.93
CA VAL A 198 -1.17 29.17 22.40
C VAL A 198 -1.41 30.52 23.07
N ALA A 199 -2.47 31.24 22.67
CA ALA A 199 -2.93 32.46 23.34
C ALA A 199 -4.43 32.65 23.08
N LYS A 200 -5.02 33.66 23.74
CA LYS A 200 -6.39 34.08 23.46
C LYS A 200 -6.54 34.39 21.97
N ASP A 201 -7.54 33.77 21.34
CA ASP A 201 -7.83 33.89 19.91
C ASP A 201 -6.69 33.41 18.97
N MET A 202 -5.76 32.58 19.47
CA MET A 202 -4.66 32.03 18.68
C MET A 202 -4.45 30.53 18.94
N GLU A 203 -4.65 29.74 17.88
CA GLU A 203 -4.40 28.30 17.87
C GLU A 203 -3.28 27.93 16.89
N THR A 204 -2.55 26.87 17.23
CA THR A 204 -1.58 26.19 16.36
C THR A 204 -2.12 24.82 16.01
N ARG A 205 -2.08 24.46 14.73
CA ARG A 205 -2.55 23.16 14.23
C ARG A 205 -1.42 22.43 13.53
N SER A 206 -1.29 21.12 13.78
CA SER A 206 -0.36 20.26 13.07
C SER A 206 -1.11 19.21 12.27
N TYR A 207 -0.72 19.02 11.02
CA TYR A 207 -1.30 18.01 10.13
C TYR A 207 -0.24 16.99 9.70
N ARG A 208 -0.66 15.74 9.47
CA ARG A 208 0.19 14.70 8.87
C ARG A 208 -0.11 14.60 7.38
N GLU A 209 0.89 14.87 6.55
CA GLU A 209 0.80 14.75 5.10
C GLU A 209 1.71 13.63 4.57
N PRO A 210 1.30 12.93 3.50
CA PRO A 210 2.17 11.93 2.87
C PRO A 210 3.34 12.61 2.16
N LEU A 211 4.53 11.99 2.26
CA LEU A 211 5.78 12.53 1.72
C LEU A 211 5.83 12.51 0.18
N GLY A 212 5.26 11.48 -0.46
CA GLY A 212 5.40 11.26 -1.89
C GLY A 212 5.66 9.79 -2.21
N VAL A 213 6.42 9.57 -3.28
CA VAL A 213 6.94 8.25 -3.65
C VAL A 213 8.04 7.86 -2.66
N VAL A 214 8.01 6.61 -2.19
CA VAL A 214 8.97 6.04 -1.23
C VAL A 214 9.54 4.76 -1.83
N ALA A 215 10.86 4.59 -1.74
CA ALA A 215 11.52 3.34 -2.07
C ALA A 215 11.72 2.51 -0.79
N ALA A 216 11.42 1.22 -0.86
CA ALA A 216 11.67 0.25 0.21
C ALA A 216 12.57 -0.86 -0.34
N ILE A 217 13.71 -1.07 0.32
CA ILE A 217 14.69 -2.11 -0.06
C ILE A 217 14.70 -3.15 1.06
N CYS A 218 14.42 -4.41 0.71
CA CYS A 218 14.28 -5.49 1.67
C CYS A 218 15.53 -6.37 1.72
N PRO A 219 16.01 -6.75 2.92
CA PRO A 219 17.02 -7.79 3.04
C PRO A 219 16.41 -9.17 2.74
N PHE A 220 17.27 -10.09 2.32
CA PHE A 220 16.89 -11.45 1.91
C PHE A 220 16.46 -12.34 3.08
N SER A 221 16.77 -12.00 4.33
CA SER A 221 16.58 -12.91 5.48
C SER A 221 15.13 -13.05 5.94
N GLU A 222 14.28 -12.05 5.68
CA GLU A 222 12.86 -12.05 6.08
C GLU A 222 12.01 -11.18 5.13
N TYR A 223 11.40 -11.80 4.13
CA TYR A 223 10.61 -11.09 3.12
C TYR A 223 9.35 -10.38 3.65
N LEU A 224 8.84 -10.78 4.82
CA LEU A 224 7.57 -10.25 5.34
C LEU A 224 7.68 -9.37 6.59
N SER A 225 8.86 -9.24 7.22
CA SER A 225 9.02 -8.41 8.43
C SER A 225 9.19 -6.90 8.16
N LEU A 226 9.21 -6.48 6.89
CA LEU A 226 9.58 -5.11 6.48
C LEU A 226 8.51 -4.03 6.68
N PHE A 227 7.32 -4.34 7.16
CA PHE A 227 6.36 -3.26 7.45
C PHE A 227 6.70 -2.49 8.74
N ARG A 228 7.73 -2.91 9.51
CA ARG A 228 8.21 -2.18 10.69
C ARG A 228 9.08 -0.99 10.28
N LEU A 229 8.48 -0.02 9.59
CA LEU A 229 9.02 1.34 9.52
C LEU A 229 8.71 2.03 10.85
N GLU A 230 9.52 1.73 11.87
CA GLU A 230 9.58 2.51 13.10
C GLU A 230 10.07 3.91 12.72
N SER A 231 9.14 4.87 12.66
CA SER A 231 9.47 6.28 12.60
C SER A 231 10.17 6.66 13.91
N ARG A 232 11.51 6.72 13.85
CA ARG A 232 12.29 7.60 14.74
C ARG A 232 12.29 9.02 14.17
#